data_AF-A0A396I4B2-F1
#
_entry.id   AF-A0A396I4B2-F1
#
_cell.length_a   1.000
_cell.length_b   1.000
_cell.length_c   1.000
_cell.angle_alpha   90.00
_cell.angle_beta   90.00
_cell.angle_gamma   90.00
#
_symmetry.space_group_name_H-M   'P 1'
#
loop_
_entity.id
_entity.type
_entity.pdbx_description
1 polymer ?
#
loop_
_entity_poly.entity_id
_entity_poly.type
_entity_poly.pdbx_seq_one_letter_code
_entity_poly.pdbx_strand_id
1 'polypeptide(L)'
;MIGLKEFSQNITTLTSLTCSHISRPQSIDMLIIADCFPFLEELDLSYPSYCENSMFDRVKTLLSALSNLQKVNLTKHSYINNQFLFHLFNSCKCLEEAIIFRCPEVTNVGIASALGEALTLRSLSFTNYFEPQECSMLFDLVKNSPSLSEIRMEYNFENSFETSNSFMDLVVRPQLKSLCLTHNSRLRDETIKIFSSIFPNLQLLDLINCSGISDEGICEVLRCCKIRQLNLARSLKVKLLWTEL
;
A
#
# COMPACT_ATOMS: atom_id res chain seq x y z
N MET A 1 -11.52 -25.13 17.87
CA MET A 1 -10.81 -24.09 18.66
C MET A 1 -9.76 -24.65 19.63
N ILE A 2 -9.55 -25.98 19.69
CA ILE A 2 -8.43 -26.60 20.42
C ILE A 2 -7.11 -26.44 19.63
N GLY A 3 -7.20 -26.47 18.29
CA GLY A 3 -6.04 -26.49 17.39
C GLY A 3 -4.98 -25.40 17.60
N LEU A 4 -5.32 -24.10 17.60
CA LEU A 4 -4.29 -23.04 17.70
C LEU A 4 -3.59 -23.02 19.07
N LYS A 5 -4.34 -23.19 20.17
CA LYS A 5 -3.78 -23.24 21.53
C LYS A 5 -2.94 -24.49 21.76
N GLU A 6 -3.35 -25.62 21.20
CA GLU A 6 -2.58 -26.87 21.28
C GLU A 6 -1.33 -26.81 20.38
N PHE A 7 -1.45 -26.17 19.22
CA PHE A 7 -0.33 -25.94 18.31
C PHE A 7 0.73 -25.04 18.95
N SER A 8 0.32 -23.97 19.62
CA SER A 8 1.25 -23.04 20.28
C SER A 8 2.00 -23.63 21.48
N GLN A 9 1.48 -24.71 22.09
CA GLN A 9 2.22 -25.44 23.13
C GLN A 9 3.45 -26.17 22.58
N ASN A 10 3.41 -26.57 21.31
CA ASN A 10 4.48 -27.33 20.68
C ASN A 10 5.37 -26.46 19.76
N ILE A 11 4.85 -25.34 19.27
CA ILE A 11 5.52 -24.48 18.29
C ILE A 11 5.55 -23.05 18.81
N THR A 12 6.69 -22.69 19.39
CA THR A 12 6.97 -21.34 19.92
C THR A 12 7.78 -20.48 18.95
N THR A 13 8.23 -21.05 17.84
CA THR A 13 9.10 -20.40 16.84
C THR A 13 8.32 -19.80 15.66
N LEU A 14 6.98 -19.79 15.72
CA LEU A 14 6.16 -19.30 14.62
C LEU A 14 6.26 -17.78 14.50
N THR A 15 6.82 -17.30 13.39
CA THR A 15 6.98 -15.86 13.10
C THR A 15 6.05 -15.37 11.98
N SER A 16 5.53 -16.26 11.14
CA SER A 16 4.62 -15.91 10.05
C SER A 16 3.35 -16.76 10.11
N LEU A 17 2.19 -16.10 10.08
CA LEU A 17 0.88 -16.75 10.12
C LEU A 17 -0.02 -16.16 9.02
N THR A 18 -0.49 -17.04 8.14
CA THR A 18 -1.46 -16.67 7.10
C THR A 18 -2.83 -17.26 7.42
N CYS A 19 -3.79 -16.36 7.61
CA CYS A 19 -5.20 -16.62 7.90
C CYS A 19 -6.11 -16.05 6.79
N SER A 20 -5.65 -16.10 5.53
CA SER A 20 -6.38 -15.57 4.38
C SER A 20 -7.56 -16.46 3.97
N HIS A 21 -8.67 -15.86 3.53
CA HIS A 21 -9.87 -16.56 3.05
C HIS A 21 -10.54 -17.50 4.08
N ILE A 22 -10.29 -17.31 5.38
CA ILE A 22 -10.85 -18.19 6.41
C ILE A 22 -12.36 -17.90 6.63
N SER A 23 -13.16 -18.96 6.64
CA SER A 23 -14.60 -18.93 6.88
C SER A 23 -14.95 -18.64 8.35
N ARG A 24 -15.89 -17.71 8.57
CA ARG A 24 -16.53 -17.27 9.84
C ARG A 24 -15.71 -17.50 11.12
N PRO A 25 -15.06 -16.45 11.66
CA PRO A 25 -14.51 -16.49 13.01
C PRO A 25 -15.59 -16.26 14.08
N GLN A 26 -16.80 -16.86 13.97
CA GLN A 26 -17.74 -16.84 15.11
C GLN A 26 -17.16 -17.57 16.34
N SER A 27 -16.04 -18.30 16.17
CA SER A 27 -15.29 -18.98 17.23
C SER A 27 -13.77 -18.76 17.12
N ILE A 28 -13.28 -17.65 16.57
CA ILE A 28 -11.86 -17.29 16.72
C ILE A 28 -11.84 -16.01 17.52
N ASP A 29 -11.56 -16.13 18.82
CA ASP A 29 -11.05 -14.99 19.56
C ASP A 29 -9.71 -14.65 18.92
N MET A 30 -9.70 -13.66 18.03
CA MET A 30 -8.50 -13.11 17.38
C MET A 30 -7.40 -12.82 18.41
N LEU A 31 -7.78 -12.49 19.65
CA LEU A 31 -6.87 -12.32 20.78
C LEU A 31 -6.05 -13.58 21.11
N ILE A 32 -6.58 -14.79 20.90
CA ILE A 32 -5.85 -16.05 21.09
C ILE A 32 -4.61 -16.09 20.20
N ILE A 33 -4.61 -15.44 19.02
CA ILE A 33 -3.44 -15.41 18.14
C ILE A 33 -2.28 -14.70 18.84
N ALA A 34 -2.52 -13.53 19.44
CA ALA A 34 -1.49 -12.80 20.18
C ALA A 34 -0.99 -13.59 21.41
N ASP A 35 -1.90 -14.25 22.13
CA ASP A 35 -1.53 -15.07 23.28
C ASP A 35 -0.71 -16.31 22.88
N CYS A 36 -1.04 -16.92 21.74
CA CYS A 36 -0.38 -18.13 21.26
C CYS A 36 0.96 -17.85 20.59
N PHE A 37 1.05 -16.75 19.84
CA PHE A 37 2.20 -16.41 19.00
C PHE A 37 2.61 -14.95 19.24
N PRO A 38 3.11 -14.61 20.45
CA PRO A 38 3.42 -13.21 20.80
C PRO A 38 4.59 -12.62 20.00
N PHE A 39 5.42 -13.47 19.38
CA PHE A 39 6.59 -13.06 18.59
C PHE A 39 6.32 -13.00 17.08
N LEU A 40 5.05 -12.96 16.67
CA LEU A 40 4.69 -12.94 15.27
C LEU A 40 5.24 -11.68 14.58
N GLU A 41 5.93 -11.90 13.46
CA GLU A 41 6.51 -10.87 12.60
C GLU A 41 5.64 -10.61 11.37
N GLU A 42 4.94 -11.62 10.86
CA GLU A 42 4.06 -11.49 9.69
C GLU A 42 2.68 -12.05 9.97
N LEU A 43 1.65 -11.25 9.67
CA LEU A 43 0.26 -11.64 9.82
C LEU A 43 -0.56 -11.29 8.57
N ASP A 44 -1.12 -12.31 7.93
CA ASP A 44 -2.07 -12.13 6.85
C ASP A 44 -3.49 -12.49 7.32
N LEU A 45 -4.39 -11.50 7.39
CA LEU A 45 -5.81 -11.67 7.70
C LEU A 45 -6.71 -11.38 6.48
N SER A 46 -6.16 -11.40 5.27
CA SER A 46 -6.85 -10.93 4.07
C SER A 46 -8.09 -11.76 3.70
N TYR A 47 -9.01 -11.12 2.97
CA TYR A 47 -10.24 -11.75 2.49
C TYR A 47 -11.07 -12.42 3.61
N PRO A 48 -11.42 -11.68 4.67
CA PRO A 48 -12.32 -12.20 5.68
C PRO A 48 -13.67 -12.56 5.04
N SER A 49 -14.20 -13.71 5.42
CA SER A 49 -15.53 -14.16 4.98
C SER A 49 -16.70 -13.39 5.60
N TYR A 50 -16.41 -12.55 6.60
CA TYR A 50 -17.38 -11.72 7.31
C TYR A 50 -16.75 -10.38 7.72
N CYS A 51 -17.36 -9.27 7.30
CA CYS A 51 -16.92 -7.93 7.65
C CYS A 51 -18.04 -7.19 8.37
N GLU A 52 -18.00 -7.18 9.69
CA GLU A 52 -18.85 -6.33 10.52
C GLU A 52 -18.00 -5.30 11.26
N ASN A 53 -18.63 -4.16 11.61
CA ASN A 53 -17.98 -3.12 12.41
C ASN A 53 -17.49 -3.63 13.78
N SER A 54 -18.10 -4.69 14.33
CA SER A 54 -17.68 -5.34 15.57
C SER A 54 -16.27 -5.96 15.50
N MET A 55 -15.73 -6.19 14.29
CA MET A 55 -14.37 -6.69 14.10
C MET A 55 -13.30 -5.60 14.23
N PHE A 56 -13.70 -4.33 14.13
CA PHE A 56 -12.79 -3.19 14.24
C PHE A 56 -11.96 -3.27 15.53
N ASP A 57 -12.63 -3.33 16.69
CA ASP A 57 -11.96 -3.34 18.00
C ASP A 57 -11.17 -4.62 18.23
N ARG A 58 -11.64 -5.76 17.69
CA ARG A 58 -10.97 -7.05 17.85
C ARG A 58 -9.64 -7.09 17.10
N VAL A 59 -9.64 -6.72 15.82
CA VAL A 59 -8.39 -6.67 15.03
C VAL A 59 -7.47 -5.58 15.55
N LYS A 60 -8.03 -4.42 15.91
CA LYS A 60 -7.27 -3.34 16.53
C LYS A 60 -6.53 -3.81 17.78
N THR A 61 -7.21 -4.51 18.68
CA THR A 61 -6.62 -5.02 19.93
C THR A 61 -5.58 -6.10 19.66
N LEU A 62 -5.86 -7.03 18.73
CA LEU A 62 -4.89 -8.03 18.28
C LEU A 62 -3.59 -7.38 17.78
N LEU A 63 -3.68 -6.43 16.85
CA LEU A 63 -2.50 -5.81 16.26
C LEU A 63 -1.71 -5.00 17.30
N SER A 64 -2.37 -4.36 18.26
CA SER A 64 -1.70 -3.71 19.40
C SER A 64 -0.91 -4.68 20.29
N ALA A 65 -1.33 -5.95 20.37
CA ALA A 65 -0.66 -6.94 21.20
C ALA A 65 0.57 -7.56 20.51
N LEU A 66 0.70 -7.42 19.19
CA LEU A 66 1.80 -7.98 18.39
C LEU A 66 2.94 -6.97 18.23
N SER A 67 3.78 -6.83 19.25
CA SER A 67 4.85 -5.82 19.27
C SER A 67 5.94 -6.01 18.21
N ASN A 68 6.14 -7.24 17.74
CA ASN A 68 7.17 -7.60 16.77
C ASN A 68 6.67 -7.61 15.33
N LEU A 69 5.41 -7.22 15.10
CA LEU A 69 4.80 -7.29 13.79
C LEU A 69 5.50 -6.34 12.81
N GLN A 70 6.11 -6.94 11.79
CA GLN A 70 6.80 -6.27 10.69
C GLN A 70 5.94 -6.21 9.42
N LYS A 71 5.05 -7.20 9.22
CA LYS A 71 4.20 -7.26 8.03
C LYS A 71 2.75 -7.56 8.40
N VAL A 72 1.83 -6.79 7.84
CA VAL A 72 0.40 -7.06 7.96
C VAL A 72 -0.32 -6.98 6.63
N ASN A 73 -1.19 -7.96 6.35
CA ASN A 73 -2.10 -7.93 5.22
C ASN A 73 -3.55 -7.93 5.70
N LEU A 74 -4.25 -6.83 5.43
CA LEU A 74 -5.64 -6.56 5.81
C LEU A 74 -6.51 -6.31 4.57
N THR A 75 -6.18 -6.94 3.44
CA THR A 75 -6.93 -6.79 2.21
C THR A 75 -8.41 -7.20 2.38
N LYS A 76 -9.33 -6.42 1.82
CA LYS A 76 -10.81 -6.61 1.83
C LYS A 76 -11.52 -6.43 3.17
N HIS A 77 -10.88 -5.80 4.15
CA HIS A 77 -11.55 -5.46 5.41
C HIS A 77 -12.40 -4.19 5.27
N SER A 78 -13.72 -4.33 5.10
CA SER A 78 -14.60 -3.19 4.80
C SER A 78 -14.78 -2.20 5.96
N TYR A 79 -14.43 -2.58 7.18
CA TYR A 79 -14.50 -1.73 8.37
C TYR A 79 -13.19 -0.96 8.65
N ILE A 80 -12.11 -1.22 7.89
CA ILE A 80 -10.86 -0.48 8.06
C ILE A 80 -11.04 0.90 7.45
N ASN A 81 -10.89 1.91 8.29
CA ASN A 81 -11.02 3.33 7.96
C ASN A 81 -9.76 4.10 8.36
N ASN A 82 -9.78 5.42 8.15
CA ASN A 82 -8.65 6.30 8.47
C ASN A 82 -8.22 6.24 9.95
N GLN A 83 -9.17 6.10 10.89
CA GLN A 83 -8.88 6.00 12.32
C GLN A 83 -8.18 4.67 12.64
N PHE A 84 -8.57 3.59 11.97
CA PHE A 84 -7.89 2.30 12.09
C PHE A 84 -6.44 2.41 11.65
N LEU A 85 -6.16 3.04 10.50
CA LEU A 85 -4.80 3.21 9.98
C LEU A 85 -3.91 4.04 10.90
N PHE A 86 -4.44 5.15 11.42
CA PHE A 86 -3.71 5.97 12.39
C PHE A 86 -3.32 5.13 13.60
N HIS A 87 -4.25 4.36 14.15
CA HIS A 87 -3.96 3.49 15.27
C HIS A 87 -2.96 2.37 14.90
N LEU A 88 -3.10 1.73 13.73
CA LEU A 88 -2.19 0.68 13.28
C LEU A 88 -0.74 1.17 13.27
N PHE A 89 -0.49 2.29 12.59
CA PHE A 89 0.86 2.86 12.47
C PHE A 89 1.37 3.44 13.79
N ASN A 90 0.48 3.93 14.65
CA ASN A 90 0.89 4.37 15.98
C ASN A 90 1.20 3.20 16.92
N SER A 91 0.49 2.07 16.86
CA SER A 91 0.68 0.96 17.79
C SER A 91 1.80 0.00 17.36
N CYS A 92 1.89 -0.34 16.07
CA CYS A 92 2.85 -1.31 15.56
C CYS A 92 4.17 -0.63 15.16
N LYS A 93 5.04 -0.33 16.13
CA LYS A 93 6.28 0.43 15.89
C LYS A 93 7.34 -0.30 15.05
N CYS A 94 7.24 -1.62 14.92
CA CYS A 94 8.14 -2.43 14.09
C CYS A 94 7.59 -2.66 12.67
N LEU A 95 6.42 -2.12 12.33
CA LEU A 95 5.75 -2.43 11.06
C LEU A 95 6.51 -1.84 9.86
N GLU A 96 7.02 -2.72 9.02
CA GLU A 96 7.76 -2.38 7.79
C GLU A 96 6.88 -2.48 6.53
N GLU A 97 5.88 -3.37 6.52
CA GLU A 97 5.00 -3.58 5.36
C GLU A 97 3.52 -3.64 5.76
N ALA A 98 2.68 -2.83 5.10
CA ALA A 98 1.23 -2.84 5.28
C ALA A 98 0.52 -3.00 3.93
N ILE A 99 -0.35 -4.01 3.84
CA ILE A 99 -1.19 -4.28 2.67
C ILE A 99 -2.66 -4.06 3.04
N ILE A 100 -3.27 -3.02 2.47
CA ILE A 100 -4.61 -2.51 2.76
C ILE A 100 -5.38 -2.36 1.43
N PHE A 101 -5.33 -3.39 0.59
CA PHE A 101 -6.11 -3.38 -0.63
C PHE A 101 -7.60 -3.54 -0.35
N ARG A 102 -8.40 -2.93 -1.20
CA ARG A 102 -9.86 -3.11 -1.21
C ARG A 102 -10.55 -2.77 0.12
N CYS A 103 -10.05 -1.75 0.82
CA CYS A 103 -10.66 -1.19 2.03
C CYS A 103 -11.33 0.17 1.69
N PRO A 104 -12.64 0.20 1.38
CA PRO A 104 -13.31 1.37 0.78
C PRO A 104 -13.43 2.59 1.69
N GLU A 105 -13.37 2.40 3.01
CA GLU A 105 -13.45 3.48 4.01
C GLU A 105 -12.08 4.18 4.24
N VAL A 106 -11.01 3.71 3.57
CA VAL A 106 -9.69 4.34 3.62
C VAL A 106 -9.59 5.43 2.56
N THR A 107 -9.26 6.64 2.99
CA THR A 107 -9.06 7.78 2.10
C THR A 107 -7.59 8.19 2.04
N ASN A 108 -7.22 8.85 0.95
CA ASN A 108 -5.85 9.32 0.72
C ASN A 108 -5.38 10.29 1.80
N VAL A 109 -6.25 11.20 2.25
CA VAL A 109 -5.99 12.13 3.36
C VAL A 109 -5.75 11.37 4.66
N GLY A 110 -6.51 10.31 4.91
CA GLY A 110 -6.32 9.45 6.08
C GLY A 110 -4.99 8.72 6.07
N ILE A 111 -4.61 8.15 4.93
CA ILE A 111 -3.30 7.50 4.76
C ILE A 111 -2.17 8.51 5.01
N ALA A 112 -2.21 9.68 4.37
CA ALA A 112 -1.17 10.70 4.51
C ALA A 112 -1.04 11.22 5.95
N SER A 113 -2.17 11.34 6.67
CA SER A 113 -2.19 11.72 8.09
C SER A 113 -1.61 10.62 8.99
N ALA A 114 -1.92 9.35 8.70
CA ALA A 114 -1.44 8.22 9.48
C ALA A 114 0.05 7.93 9.25
N LEU A 115 0.58 8.20 8.05
CA LEU A 115 1.98 7.95 7.72
C LEU A 115 2.97 8.76 8.56
N GLY A 116 2.56 9.89 9.15
CA GLY A 116 3.39 10.63 10.10
C GLY A 116 3.79 9.79 11.34
N GLU A 117 3.00 8.77 11.69
CA GLU A 117 3.29 7.86 12.81
C GLU A 117 4.14 6.64 12.37
N ALA A 118 4.20 6.36 11.07
CA ALA A 118 4.72 5.13 10.48
C ALA A 118 6.23 5.20 10.18
N LEU A 119 7.04 5.50 11.19
CA LEU A 119 8.48 5.82 11.01
C LEU A 119 9.32 4.67 10.44
N THR A 120 8.90 3.42 10.64
CA THR A 120 9.59 2.20 10.19
C THR A 120 9.02 1.64 8.88
N LEU A 121 7.88 2.16 8.41
CA LEU A 121 7.18 1.62 7.25
C LEU A 121 7.99 1.83 5.98
N ARG A 122 8.30 0.73 5.29
CA ARG A 122 9.09 0.67 4.05
C ARG A 122 8.22 0.42 2.82
N SER A 123 7.10 -0.28 2.99
CA SER A 123 6.19 -0.66 1.92
C SER A 123 4.73 -0.46 2.31
N LEU A 124 3.99 0.24 1.46
CA LEU A 124 2.56 0.46 1.63
C LEU A 124 1.82 0.09 0.34
N SER A 125 0.83 -0.79 0.48
CA SER A 125 -0.05 -1.22 -0.61
C SER A 125 -1.51 -0.87 -0.30
N PHE A 126 -2.21 -0.17 -1.20
CA PHE A 126 -3.61 0.21 -0.98
C PHE A 126 -4.40 0.43 -2.28
N THR A 127 -5.73 0.37 -2.17
CA THR A 127 -6.63 0.72 -3.29
C THR A 127 -7.09 2.16 -3.14
N ASN A 128 -6.92 2.98 -4.17
CA ASN A 128 -7.50 4.30 -4.23
C ASN A 128 -8.90 4.24 -4.87
N TYR A 129 -9.89 4.64 -4.06
CA TYR A 129 -11.31 4.66 -4.43
C TYR A 129 -11.82 6.04 -4.84
N PHE A 130 -11.07 7.10 -4.52
CA PHE A 130 -11.52 8.47 -4.69
C PHE A 130 -10.95 9.04 -5.98
N GLU A 131 -11.69 9.96 -6.59
CA GLU A 131 -11.25 10.64 -7.79
C GLU A 131 -9.85 11.23 -7.58
N PRO A 132 -8.92 11.04 -8.52
CA PRO A 132 -7.63 11.71 -8.47
C PRO A 132 -7.85 13.19 -8.76
N GLN A 133 -8.30 13.95 -7.77
CA GLN A 133 -8.32 15.39 -7.89
C GLN A 133 -6.90 15.94 -7.87
N GLU A 134 -5.92 15.22 -7.32
CA GLU A 134 -4.57 15.74 -7.18
C GLU A 134 -3.52 14.62 -7.22
N CYS A 135 -2.46 14.84 -8.00
CA CYS A 135 -1.20 14.11 -7.79
C CYS A 135 -0.59 14.47 -6.42
N SER A 136 -1.04 15.56 -5.76
CA SER A 136 -0.67 16.01 -4.40
C SER A 136 -0.61 14.86 -3.40
N MET A 137 -1.56 13.92 -3.50
CA MET A 137 -1.60 12.73 -2.66
C MET A 137 -0.26 11.99 -2.59
N LEU A 138 0.35 11.64 -3.73
CA LEU A 138 1.60 10.88 -3.70
C LEU A 138 2.72 11.68 -3.05
N PHE A 139 2.70 13.01 -3.19
CA PHE A 139 3.62 13.90 -2.49
C PHE A 139 3.35 13.89 -0.98
N ASP A 140 2.11 14.01 -0.56
CA ASP A 140 1.73 13.99 0.86
C ASP A 140 2.15 12.66 1.52
N LEU A 141 2.00 11.55 0.80
CA LEU A 141 2.44 10.23 1.26
C LEU A 141 3.96 10.18 1.49
N VAL A 142 4.77 10.62 0.51
CA VAL A 142 6.24 10.59 0.61
C VAL A 142 6.82 11.75 1.44
N LYS A 143 6.03 12.79 1.72
CA LYS A 143 6.45 13.93 2.54
C LYS A 143 6.56 13.54 4.00
N ASN A 144 5.61 12.74 4.50
CA ASN A 144 5.48 12.41 5.91
C ASN A 144 6.15 11.09 6.30
N SER A 145 6.80 10.38 5.36
CA SER A 145 7.37 9.05 5.60
C SER A 145 8.85 8.95 5.16
N PRO A 146 9.81 9.02 6.09
CA PRO A 146 11.24 9.02 5.73
C PRO A 146 11.76 7.65 5.26
N SER A 147 11.14 6.57 5.72
CA SER A 147 11.57 5.19 5.45
C SER A 147 10.88 4.54 4.26
N LEU A 148 9.81 5.15 3.74
CA LEU A 148 8.97 4.58 2.70
C LEU A 148 9.75 4.48 1.39
N SER A 149 9.88 3.25 0.89
CA SER A 149 10.68 2.92 -0.29
C SER A 149 9.87 2.23 -1.39
N GLU A 150 8.70 1.71 -1.06
CA GLU A 150 7.76 1.08 -1.98
C GLU A 150 6.34 1.60 -1.75
N ILE A 151 5.67 2.00 -2.84
CA ILE A 151 4.25 2.33 -2.86
C ILE A 151 3.59 1.51 -3.96
N ARG A 152 2.53 0.77 -3.59
CA ARG A 152 1.64 0.10 -4.53
C ARG A 152 0.24 0.65 -4.41
N MET A 153 -0.22 1.33 -5.44
CA MET A 153 -1.54 1.93 -5.51
C MET A 153 -2.32 1.32 -6.69
N GLU A 154 -3.45 0.71 -6.38
CA GLU A 154 -4.40 0.22 -7.38
C GLU A 154 -5.59 1.18 -7.48
N TYR A 155 -6.01 1.54 -8.68
CA TYR A 155 -7.17 2.41 -8.90
C TYR A 155 -8.40 1.60 -9.27
N ASN A 156 -9.54 1.92 -8.65
CA ASN A 156 -10.80 1.19 -8.82
C ASN A 156 -11.94 2.08 -9.37
N PHE A 157 -11.65 3.05 -10.24
CA PHE A 157 -12.64 4.01 -10.77
C PHE A 157 -12.70 3.96 -12.31
N GLU A 158 -13.91 3.90 -12.88
CA GLU A 158 -14.11 3.79 -14.34
C GLU A 158 -14.46 5.11 -15.04
N ASN A 159 -14.95 6.14 -14.34
CA ASN A 159 -15.45 7.37 -14.98
C ASN A 159 -15.09 8.62 -14.19
N SER A 160 -14.41 9.61 -14.79
CA SER A 160 -14.61 11.06 -14.53
C SER A 160 -13.55 11.94 -15.21
N PHE A 161 -13.72 13.26 -15.04
CA PHE A 161 -13.18 14.36 -15.83
C PHE A 161 -11.72 14.73 -15.51
N GLU A 162 -11.12 15.52 -16.41
CA GLU A 162 -9.73 15.97 -16.36
C GLU A 162 -9.51 17.01 -15.26
N THR A 163 -8.34 16.96 -14.62
CA THR A 163 -7.90 17.90 -13.59
C THR A 163 -6.56 18.53 -13.97
N SER A 164 -6.40 19.80 -13.61
CA SER A 164 -5.21 20.60 -13.83
C SER A 164 -4.24 20.45 -12.66
N ASN A 165 -2.94 20.37 -12.96
CA ASN A 165 -1.89 20.32 -11.95
C ASN A 165 -1.53 21.75 -11.50
N SER A 166 -1.53 22.01 -10.19
CA SER A 166 -0.82 23.17 -9.62
C SER A 166 0.45 22.67 -8.92
N PHE A 167 1.58 23.30 -9.24
CA PHE A 167 2.88 22.96 -8.70
C PHE A 167 3.13 23.72 -7.40
N MET A 168 3.58 23.02 -6.36
CA MET A 168 4.23 23.62 -5.19
C MET A 168 5.60 22.99 -4.99
N ASP A 169 6.48 23.73 -4.32
CA ASP A 169 7.89 23.46 -4.02
C ASP A 169 8.21 21.96 -3.78
N LEU A 170 8.81 21.31 -4.78
CA LEU A 170 9.01 19.86 -4.80
C LEU A 170 10.37 19.49 -4.22
N VAL A 171 10.37 18.86 -3.06
CA VAL A 171 11.59 18.34 -2.43
C VAL A 171 11.87 16.93 -2.94
N VAL A 172 13.08 16.70 -3.46
CA VAL A 172 13.54 15.39 -3.95
C VAL A 172 13.45 14.32 -2.85
N ARG A 173 13.04 13.10 -3.22
CA ARG A 173 12.83 11.93 -2.34
C ARG A 173 13.59 10.72 -2.91
N PRO A 174 14.91 10.64 -2.68
CA PRO A 174 15.75 9.59 -3.26
C PRO A 174 15.56 8.21 -2.64
N GLN A 175 14.73 8.08 -1.59
CA GLN A 175 14.47 6.81 -0.91
C GLN A 175 13.48 5.90 -1.64
N LEU A 176 12.59 6.46 -2.46
CA LEU A 176 11.58 5.67 -3.16
C LEU A 176 12.25 4.88 -4.30
N LYS A 177 12.10 3.56 -4.27
CA LYS A 177 12.70 2.60 -5.20
C LYS A 177 11.67 1.87 -6.04
N SER A 178 10.45 1.69 -5.54
CA SER A 178 9.38 0.97 -6.21
C SER A 178 8.09 1.78 -6.20
N LEU A 179 7.51 1.98 -7.38
CA LEU A 179 6.25 2.69 -7.56
C LEU A 179 5.36 1.91 -8.52
N CYS A 180 4.20 1.50 -8.02
CA CYS A 180 3.22 0.76 -8.79
C CYS A 180 1.90 1.55 -8.78
N LEU A 181 1.42 1.95 -9.97
CA LEU A 181 0.26 2.81 -10.19
C LEU A 181 -0.73 2.18 -11.16
N THR A 182 -0.95 0.86 -11.04
CA THR A 182 -1.72 0.10 -12.02
C THR A 182 -3.18 0.53 -12.08
N HIS A 183 -3.79 0.30 -13.24
CA HIS A 183 -5.19 0.63 -13.52
C HIS A 183 -5.50 2.14 -13.42
N ASN A 184 -4.47 3.00 -13.50
CA ASN A 184 -4.65 4.45 -13.51
C ASN A 184 -4.80 4.98 -14.95
N SER A 185 -6.02 4.94 -15.48
CA SER A 185 -6.35 5.45 -16.82
C SER A 185 -6.16 6.97 -16.98
N ARG A 186 -6.07 7.71 -15.87
CA ARG A 186 -5.85 9.16 -15.85
C ARG A 186 -4.40 9.58 -15.76
N LEU A 187 -3.48 8.68 -15.42
CA LEU A 187 -2.07 9.01 -15.35
C LEU A 187 -1.61 9.55 -16.70
N ARG A 188 -1.09 10.78 -16.72
CA ARG A 188 -0.55 11.46 -17.92
C ARG A 188 0.95 11.62 -17.78
N ASP A 189 1.59 11.88 -18.92
CA ASP A 189 3.04 12.09 -18.98
C ASP A 189 3.49 13.18 -18.02
N GLU A 190 2.77 14.30 -17.92
CA GLU A 190 3.11 15.40 -17.00
C GLU A 190 3.24 14.94 -15.55
N THR A 191 2.34 14.10 -15.06
CA THR A 191 2.43 13.53 -13.71
C THR A 191 3.65 12.65 -13.54
N ILE A 192 3.93 11.79 -14.52
CA ILE A 192 5.04 10.84 -14.45
C ILE A 192 6.40 11.53 -14.60
N LYS A 193 6.49 12.59 -15.41
CA LYS A 193 7.65 13.49 -15.50
C LYS A 193 7.93 14.17 -14.16
N ILE A 194 6.87 14.57 -13.44
CA ILE A 194 7.03 15.11 -12.09
C ILE A 194 7.59 14.03 -11.15
N PHE A 195 7.02 12.82 -11.15
CA PHE A 195 7.54 11.72 -10.34
C PHE A 195 8.99 11.36 -10.66
N SER A 196 9.40 11.41 -11.93
CA SER A 196 10.78 11.14 -12.31
C SER A 196 11.77 12.18 -11.76
N SER A 197 11.33 13.43 -11.61
CA SER A 197 12.14 14.50 -11.00
C SER A 197 12.32 14.36 -9.49
N ILE A 198 11.36 13.72 -8.79
CA ILE A 198 11.36 13.59 -7.33
C ILE A 198 12.00 12.28 -6.88
N PHE A 199 11.88 11.21 -7.68
CA PHE A 199 12.34 9.87 -7.35
C PHE A 199 13.53 9.44 -8.23
N PRO A 200 14.69 10.12 -8.14
CA PRO A 200 15.82 9.86 -9.06
C PRO A 200 16.43 8.46 -8.89
N ASN A 201 16.17 7.78 -7.77
CA ASN A 201 16.62 6.41 -7.52
C ASN A 201 15.55 5.35 -7.78
N LEU A 202 14.41 5.71 -8.40
CA LEU A 202 13.37 4.76 -8.73
C LEU A 202 13.93 3.63 -9.60
N GLN A 203 13.68 2.38 -9.20
CA GLN A 203 14.20 1.18 -9.85
C GLN A 203 13.08 0.31 -10.44
N LEU A 204 11.90 0.33 -9.85
CA LEU A 204 10.72 -0.37 -10.34
C LEU A 204 9.61 0.64 -10.59
N LEU A 205 9.09 0.64 -11.82
CA LEU A 205 7.90 1.38 -12.19
C LEU A 205 6.89 0.43 -12.86
N ASP A 206 5.72 0.25 -12.23
CA ASP A 206 4.63 -0.55 -12.77
C ASP A 206 3.43 0.31 -13.11
N LEU A 207 3.09 0.34 -14.40
CA LEU A 207 2.03 1.14 -15.00
C LEU A 207 1.08 0.25 -15.81
N ILE A 208 0.83 -1.00 -15.38
CA ILE A 208 -0.16 -1.86 -16.04
C ILE A 208 -1.48 -1.11 -16.21
N ASN A 209 -2.05 -1.14 -17.42
CA ASN A 209 -3.35 -0.56 -17.74
C ASN A 209 -3.42 0.97 -17.51
N CYS A 210 -2.31 1.68 -17.68
CA CYS A 210 -2.24 3.14 -17.67
C CYS A 210 -2.27 3.69 -19.11
N SER A 211 -3.48 3.82 -19.67
CA SER A 211 -3.68 4.23 -21.09
C SER A 211 -3.33 5.69 -21.41
N GLY A 212 -3.10 6.52 -20.40
CA GLY A 212 -2.79 7.94 -20.57
C GLY A 212 -1.31 8.25 -20.80
N ILE A 213 -0.42 7.26 -20.61
CA ILE A 213 1.04 7.41 -20.72
C ILE A 213 1.54 7.12 -22.13
N SER A 214 2.33 8.03 -22.69
CA SER A 214 2.95 7.89 -24.00
C SER A 214 4.44 7.54 -23.90
N ASP A 215 5.06 7.29 -25.06
CA ASP A 215 6.51 7.07 -25.16
C ASP A 215 7.30 8.27 -24.60
N GLU A 216 6.80 9.50 -24.74
CA GLU A 216 7.48 10.71 -24.23
C GLU A 216 7.61 10.70 -22.70
N GLY A 217 6.52 10.38 -22.00
CA GLY A 217 6.53 10.26 -20.53
C GLY A 217 7.47 9.18 -20.04
N ILE A 218 7.51 8.03 -20.71
CA ILE A 218 8.41 6.92 -20.37
C ILE A 218 9.88 7.29 -20.64
N CYS A 219 10.18 7.95 -21.75
CA CYS A 219 11.52 8.43 -22.06
C CYS A 219 12.07 9.35 -20.96
N GLU A 220 11.23 10.24 -20.42
CA GLU A 220 11.65 11.11 -19.31
C GLU A 220 11.96 10.31 -18.04
N VAL A 221 11.14 9.32 -17.69
CA VAL A 221 11.42 8.44 -16.54
C VAL A 221 12.75 7.72 -16.72
N LEU A 222 12.98 7.13 -17.90
CA LEU A 222 14.22 6.40 -18.18
C LEU A 222 15.47 7.30 -18.16
N ARG A 223 15.30 8.60 -18.46
CA ARG A 223 16.37 9.61 -18.39
C ARG A 223 16.71 10.02 -16.95
N CYS A 224 15.70 10.17 -16.09
CA CYS A 224 15.87 10.74 -14.75
C CYS A 224 16.04 9.68 -13.64
N CYS A 225 15.54 8.46 -13.86
CA CYS A 225 15.51 7.41 -12.85
C CYS A 225 16.44 6.24 -13.18
N LYS A 226 16.76 5.43 -12.17
CA LYS A 226 17.61 4.23 -12.29
C LYS A 226 16.78 2.96 -12.52
N ILE A 227 15.85 3.02 -13.48
CA ILE A 227 14.89 1.95 -13.74
C ILE A 227 15.60 0.64 -14.11
N ARG A 228 15.21 -0.42 -13.43
CA ARG A 228 15.63 -1.81 -13.63
C ARG A 228 14.46 -2.71 -14.03
N GLN A 229 13.25 -2.36 -13.57
CA GLN A 229 12.01 -3.08 -13.88
C GLN A 229 10.96 -2.06 -14.31
N LEU A 230 10.44 -2.25 -15.53
CA LEU A 230 9.40 -1.39 -16.10
C LEU A 230 8.29 -2.27 -16.64
N ASN A 231 7.07 -2.08 -16.12
CA ASN A 231 5.91 -2.84 -16.55
C ASN A 231 4.88 -1.90 -17.19
N LEU A 232 4.64 -2.10 -18.49
CA LEU A 232 3.73 -1.27 -19.31
C LEU A 232 2.62 -2.11 -19.94
N ALA A 233 2.32 -3.30 -19.39
CA ALA A 233 1.33 -4.16 -20.00
C ALA A 233 -0.02 -3.44 -20.09
N ARG A 234 -0.68 -3.52 -21.25
CA ARG A 234 -1.97 -2.85 -21.53
C ARG A 234 -1.90 -1.31 -21.54
N SER A 235 -0.71 -0.71 -21.66
CA SER A 235 -0.54 0.73 -21.89
C SER A 235 -0.59 1.03 -23.39
N LEU A 236 -1.78 1.35 -23.90
CA LEU A 236 -2.09 1.39 -25.34
C LEU A 236 -1.37 2.50 -26.14
N LYS A 237 -0.90 3.55 -25.46
CA LYS A 237 -0.23 4.70 -26.10
C LYS A 237 1.28 4.56 -26.21
N VAL A 238 1.87 3.61 -25.49
CA VAL A 238 3.30 3.30 -25.59
C VAL A 238 3.48 2.38 -26.78
N LYS A 239 4.19 2.86 -27.81
CA LYS A 239 4.36 2.12 -29.06
C LYS A 239 5.68 1.35 -29.12
N LEU A 240 6.56 1.49 -28.12
CA LEU A 240 7.88 0.84 -28.07
C LEU A 240 8.68 1.04 -29.38
N LEU A 241 8.50 2.18 -30.04
CA LEU A 241 9.31 2.55 -31.20
C LEU A 241 10.64 3.11 -30.69
N TRP A 242 11.56 2.20 -30.36
CA TRP A 242 12.97 2.51 -30.11
C TRP A 242 13.66 2.87 -31.43
N THR A 243 13.22 3.93 -32.10
CA THR A 243 13.94 4.45 -33.27
C THR A 243 14.84 5.58 -32.80
N GLU A 244 16.13 5.25 -32.73
CA GLU A 244 17.29 6.14 -32.69
C GLU A 244 17.60 6.79 -31.33
N LEU A 245 18.26 5.99 -30.48
CA LEU A 245 19.28 6.48 -29.54
C LEU A 245 20.63 6.59 -30.26
#